data_AF-A0A8J6QDH2-F1
#
_entry.id   AF-A0A8J6QDH2-F1
#
_cell.length_a   1.000
_cell.length_b   1.000
_cell.length_c   1.000
_cell.angle_alpha   90.00
_cell.angle_beta   90.00
_cell.angle_gamma   90.00
#
_symmetry.space_group_name_H-M   'P 1'
#
loop_
_entity.id
_entity.type
_entity.pdbx_description
1 polymer ?
#
loop_
_entity_poly.entity_id
_entity_poly.type
_entity_poly.pdbx_seq_one_letter_code
_entity_poly.pdbx_strand_id
1 'polypeptide(L)'
;MIRRFRLLALLAVVVVTGCRSTAPSPQERERLAEQQRLLSLCTRNQQRLPGLLERFDAAQSRLASVRQTVYTPSPGPKPLDPEEHRRLTIYDQQTEQDLYEQAVDAWRQQEAERRERWERAQAEKEAAAGEALKAAASALRQVHPELLLDGASPRLNPEEVERFRSCQPEQFR
;
A
#
# COMPACT_ATOMS: atom_id res chain seq x y z
N MET A 1 72.72 10.57 57.47
CA MET A 1 72.50 11.97 57.84
C MET A 1 71.03 12.17 58.20
N ILE A 2 70.80 12.72 59.38
CA ILE A 2 69.50 13.08 59.95
C ILE A 2 68.93 14.30 59.21
N ARG A 3 67.62 14.32 58.92
CA ARG A 3 66.77 15.52 59.10
C ARG A 3 65.28 15.16 59.04
N ARG A 4 64.69 15.13 60.24
CA ARG A 4 63.27 15.33 60.54
C ARG A 4 62.90 16.81 60.28
N PHE A 5 61.68 17.13 59.85
CA PHE A 5 60.69 17.97 60.58
C PHE A 5 59.55 18.52 59.67
N ARG A 6 58.31 18.22 60.11
CA ARG A 6 57.05 19.02 60.15
C ARG A 6 56.40 19.52 58.84
N LEU A 7 55.19 19.06 58.48
CA LEU A 7 53.82 19.33 59.02
C LEU A 7 53.20 20.67 58.54
N LEU A 8 52.11 20.51 57.76
CA LEU A 8 50.86 21.28 57.69
C LEU A 8 50.86 22.77 57.24
N ALA A 9 50.28 23.00 56.05
CA ALA A 9 49.21 23.98 55.78
C ALA A 9 48.60 23.60 54.41
N LEU A 10 47.46 22.90 54.32
CA LEU A 10 46.10 23.45 54.38
C LEU A 10 45.94 24.76 53.59
N LEU A 11 45.57 24.65 52.31
CA LEU A 11 44.68 25.59 51.63
C LEU A 11 44.05 24.91 50.43
N ALA A 12 42.88 24.32 50.70
CA ALA A 12 41.90 23.95 49.71
C ALA A 12 41.41 25.23 49.02
N VAL A 13 41.64 25.33 47.71
CA VAL A 13 40.87 26.21 46.83
C VAL A 13 40.06 25.29 45.93
N VAL A 14 38.91 24.88 46.46
CA VAL A 14 37.77 24.35 45.72
C VAL A 14 36.69 25.42 45.79
N VAL A 15 35.83 25.47 44.77
CA VAL A 15 34.62 26.32 44.62
C VAL A 15 34.96 27.62 43.85
N VAL A 16 34.53 27.86 42.60
CA VAL A 16 33.25 27.55 41.95
C VAL A 16 33.47 27.23 40.45
N THR A 17 33.57 25.95 40.08
CA THR A 17 33.00 25.54 38.78
C THR A 17 31.50 25.61 38.96
N GLY A 18 30.85 26.57 38.32
CA GLY A 18 29.41 26.66 38.31
C GLY A 18 28.83 25.34 37.80
N CYS A 19 28.30 24.53 38.71
CA CYS A 19 27.31 23.51 38.39
C CYS A 19 26.05 24.25 37.91
N ARG A 20 26.09 24.80 36.69
CA ARG A 20 24.87 24.96 35.92
C ARG A 20 24.41 23.54 35.68
N SER A 21 23.40 23.13 36.44
CA SER A 21 22.68 21.90 36.23
C SER A 21 22.13 21.90 34.81
N THR A 22 22.92 21.44 33.83
CA THR A 22 22.48 21.08 32.48
C THR A 22 21.67 19.79 32.54
N ALA A 23 20.83 19.66 33.57
CA ALA A 23 19.85 18.60 33.65
C ALA A 23 18.77 18.98 32.64
N PRO A 24 18.57 18.19 31.57
CA PRO A 24 17.55 18.50 30.58
C PRO A 24 16.21 18.67 31.27
N SER A 25 15.42 19.62 30.78
CA SER A 25 14.04 19.82 31.22
C SER A 25 13.24 18.52 31.02
N PRO A 26 12.17 18.30 31.80
CA PRO A 26 11.35 17.09 31.64
C PRO A 26 10.87 16.88 30.20
N GLN A 27 10.51 17.96 29.49
CA GLN A 27 10.12 17.91 28.07
C GLN A 27 11.25 17.50 27.13
N GLU A 28 12.49 17.97 27.36
CA GLU A 28 13.65 17.56 26.56
C GLU A 28 13.98 16.08 26.78
N ARG A 29 13.79 15.56 28.00
CA ARG A 29 13.98 14.13 28.28
C ARG A 29 12.94 13.28 27.56
N GLU A 30 11.68 13.70 27.56
CA GLU A 30 10.60 13.02 26.83
C GLU A 30 10.89 12.96 25.33
N ARG A 31 11.30 14.09 24.73
CA ARG A 31 11.68 14.15 23.30
C ARG A 31 12.85 13.22 22.96
N LEU A 32 13.91 13.22 23.78
CA LEU A 32 15.05 12.34 23.57
C LEU A 32 14.69 10.85 23.73
N ALA A 33 13.81 10.53 24.68
CA ALA A 33 13.32 9.17 24.87
C ALA A 33 12.45 8.71 23.69
N GLU A 34 11.60 9.57 23.16
CA GLU A 34 10.79 9.31 21.97
C GLU A 34 11.67 9.11 20.73
N GLN A 35 12.66 9.98 20.53
CA GLN A 35 13.64 9.85 19.45
C GLN A 35 14.38 8.50 19.53
N GLN A 36 14.89 8.13 20.70
CA GLN A 36 15.56 6.84 20.88
C GLN A 36 14.63 5.66 20.61
N ARG A 37 13.36 5.78 21.02
CA ARG A 37 12.33 4.76 20.74
C ARG A 37 12.11 4.59 19.24
N LEU A 38 11.93 5.68 18.49
CA LEU A 38 11.72 5.64 17.03
C LEU A 38 12.96 5.10 16.30
N LEU A 39 14.16 5.55 16.67
CA LEU A 39 15.41 5.05 16.10
C LEU A 39 15.55 3.54 16.34
N SER A 40 15.26 3.07 17.56
CA SER A 40 15.29 1.63 17.88
C SER A 40 14.24 0.82 17.11
N LEU A 41 13.10 1.42 16.78
CA LEU A 41 12.05 0.80 15.99
C LEU A 41 12.48 0.68 14.52
N CYS A 42 13.09 1.73 13.98
CA CYS A 42 13.65 1.77 12.64
C CYS A 42 14.72 0.69 12.46
N THR A 43 15.75 0.68 13.31
CA THR A 43 16.86 -0.28 13.21
C THR A 43 16.41 -1.73 13.32
N ARG A 44 15.43 -2.03 14.18
CA ARG A 44 14.83 -3.37 14.30
C ARG A 44 14.13 -3.84 13.02
N ASN A 45 13.54 -2.91 12.26
CA ASN A 45 12.76 -3.24 11.07
C ASN A 45 13.48 -2.95 9.74
N GLN A 46 14.70 -2.43 9.78
CA GLN A 46 15.44 -1.96 8.61
C GLN A 46 15.57 -3.04 7.51
N GLN A 47 15.85 -4.28 7.90
CA GLN A 47 15.98 -5.41 6.96
C GLN A 47 14.64 -5.87 6.37
N ARG A 48 13.53 -5.70 7.12
CA ARG A 48 12.19 -6.16 6.71
C ARG A 48 11.44 -5.12 5.89
N LEU A 49 11.75 -3.83 6.09
CA LEU A 49 11.01 -2.71 5.51
C LEU A 49 10.95 -2.75 3.97
N PRO A 50 12.06 -2.97 3.22
CA PRO A 50 12.00 -3.00 1.75
C PRO A 50 10.99 -4.01 1.20
N GLY A 51 11.00 -5.24 1.74
CA GLY A 51 10.05 -6.29 1.33
C GLY A 51 8.60 -6.06 1.81
N LEU A 52 8.38 -5.20 2.81
CA LEU A 52 7.03 -4.74 3.15
C LEU A 52 6.51 -3.71 2.16
N LEU A 53 7.37 -2.74 1.78
CA LEU A 53 7.03 -1.70 0.81
C LEU A 53 6.76 -2.31 -0.56
N GLU A 54 7.61 -3.22 -1.04
CA GLU A 54 7.40 -3.93 -2.31
C GLU A 54 6.08 -4.69 -2.34
N ARG A 55 5.74 -5.40 -1.26
CA ARG A 55 4.45 -6.11 -1.15
C ARG A 55 3.26 -5.16 -1.18
N PHE A 56 3.38 -3.99 -0.54
CA PHE A 56 2.34 -2.97 -0.56
C PHE A 56 2.14 -2.39 -1.97
N ASP A 57 3.22 -2.02 -2.65
CA ASP A 57 3.18 -1.48 -4.02
C ASP A 57 2.66 -2.51 -5.03
N ALA A 58 3.07 -3.78 -4.89
CA ALA A 58 2.54 -4.87 -5.68
C ALA A 58 1.04 -5.08 -5.44
N ALA A 59 0.58 -5.00 -4.19
CA ALA A 59 -0.84 -5.14 -3.87
C ALA A 59 -1.68 -3.96 -4.41
N GLN A 60 -1.18 -2.72 -4.32
CA GLN A 60 -1.83 -1.55 -4.92
C GLN A 60 -1.94 -1.70 -6.44
N SER A 61 -0.83 -2.06 -7.10
CA SER A 61 -0.78 -2.22 -8.55
C SER A 61 -1.70 -3.33 -9.02
N ARG A 62 -1.76 -4.45 -8.27
CA ARG A 62 -2.69 -5.55 -8.56
C ARG A 62 -4.14 -5.13 -8.43
N LEU A 63 -4.51 -4.42 -7.36
CA LEU A 63 -5.88 -3.92 -7.19
C LEU A 63 -6.27 -2.97 -8.32
N ALA A 64 -5.37 -2.06 -8.72
CA ALA A 64 -5.60 -1.15 -9.84
C ALA A 64 -5.78 -1.91 -11.17
N SER A 65 -4.91 -2.89 -11.44
CA SER A 65 -4.98 -3.74 -12.64
C SER A 65 -6.28 -4.54 -12.72
N VAL A 66 -6.73 -5.12 -11.60
CA VAL A 66 -8.02 -5.83 -11.55
C VAL A 66 -9.16 -4.87 -11.87
N ARG A 67 -9.23 -3.70 -11.23
CA ARG A 67 -10.29 -2.69 -11.45
C ARG A 67 -10.34 -2.13 -12.88
N GLN A 68 -9.23 -2.16 -13.61
CA GLN A 68 -9.17 -1.73 -15.01
C GLN A 68 -9.62 -2.80 -16.00
N THR A 69 -9.88 -4.03 -15.53
CA THR A 69 -10.33 -5.13 -16.40
C THR A 69 -11.77 -4.89 -16.81
N VAL A 70 -12.03 -4.91 -18.12
CA VAL A 70 -13.36 -4.66 -18.69
C VAL A 70 -13.90 -5.91 -19.36
N TYR A 71 -15.21 -6.13 -19.22
CA TYR A 71 -15.91 -7.20 -19.92
C TYR A 71 -15.92 -6.96 -21.44
N THR A 72 -15.56 -7.99 -22.21
CA THR A 72 -15.61 -7.94 -23.67
C THR A 72 -16.71 -8.88 -24.18
N PRO A 73 -17.77 -8.32 -24.81
CA PRO A 73 -18.85 -9.13 -25.37
C PRO A 73 -18.40 -10.08 -26.49
N SER A 74 -19.12 -11.18 -26.69
CA SER A 74 -18.88 -12.09 -27.80
C SER A 74 -19.48 -11.46 -29.05
N PRO A 75 -18.94 -11.75 -30.25
CA PRO A 75 -19.59 -11.30 -31.47
C PRO A 75 -20.98 -11.94 -31.57
N GLY A 76 -21.98 -11.11 -31.81
CA GLY A 76 -23.35 -11.57 -32.05
C GLY A 76 -23.52 -12.24 -33.42
N PRO A 77 -24.67 -12.88 -33.66
CA PRO A 77 -25.04 -13.40 -34.97
C PRO A 77 -24.98 -12.29 -36.02
N LYS A 78 -24.41 -12.61 -37.17
CA LYS A 78 -24.37 -11.70 -38.31
C LYS A 78 -25.64 -11.91 -39.15
N PRO A 79 -26.31 -10.83 -39.57
CA PRO A 79 -27.39 -10.96 -40.53
C PRO A 79 -26.85 -11.50 -41.86
N LEU A 80 -27.72 -12.11 -42.65
CA LEU A 80 -27.42 -12.50 -44.02
C LEU A 80 -26.98 -11.28 -44.84
N ASP A 81 -26.10 -11.50 -45.82
CA ASP A 81 -25.69 -10.41 -46.71
C ASP A 81 -26.91 -9.84 -47.47
N PRO A 82 -27.04 -8.50 -47.60
CA PRO A 82 -28.21 -7.89 -48.24
C PRO A 82 -28.41 -8.31 -49.71
N GLU A 83 -27.35 -8.61 -50.46
CA GLU A 83 -27.48 -9.09 -51.85
C GLU A 83 -27.94 -10.55 -51.91
N GLU A 84 -27.48 -11.37 -50.96
CA GLU A 84 -27.96 -12.74 -50.81
C GLU A 84 -29.43 -12.75 -50.41
N HIS A 85 -29.81 -11.92 -49.44
CA HIS A 85 -31.19 -11.77 -48.98
C HIS A 85 -32.13 -11.34 -50.11
N ARG A 86 -31.70 -10.42 -50.98
CA ARG A 86 -32.49 -9.96 -52.14
C ARG A 86 -32.74 -11.05 -53.19
N ARG A 87 -31.86 -12.05 -53.29
CA ARG A 87 -31.98 -13.15 -54.26
C ARG A 87 -32.95 -14.23 -53.79
N LEU A 88 -33.28 -14.26 -52.51
CA LEU A 88 -34.21 -15.21 -51.91
C LEU A 88 -35.67 -14.89 -52.29
N THR A 89 -36.51 -15.92 -52.29
CA THR A 89 -37.96 -15.72 -52.40
C THR A 89 -38.50 -15.04 -51.15
N ILE A 90 -39.67 -14.41 -51.22
CA ILE A 90 -40.27 -13.71 -50.07
C ILE A 90 -40.45 -14.65 -48.86
N TYR A 91 -40.84 -15.91 -49.11
CA TYR A 91 -41.00 -16.91 -48.06
C TYR A 91 -39.66 -17.26 -47.39
N ASP A 92 -38.61 -17.44 -48.19
CA ASP A 92 -37.27 -17.73 -47.66
C ASP A 92 -36.70 -16.52 -46.90
N GLN A 93 -36.96 -15.29 -47.38
CA GLN A 93 -36.57 -14.06 -46.68
C GLN A 93 -37.20 -13.97 -45.28
N GLN A 94 -38.47 -14.33 -45.13
CA GLN A 94 -39.14 -14.36 -43.82
C GLN A 94 -38.53 -15.43 -42.91
N THR A 95 -38.28 -16.62 -43.47
CA THR A 95 -37.66 -17.72 -42.73
C THR A 95 -36.26 -17.34 -42.22
N GLU A 96 -35.42 -16.72 -43.05
CA GLU A 96 -34.10 -16.25 -42.64
C GLU A 96 -34.15 -15.16 -41.56
N GLN A 97 -35.15 -14.27 -41.63
CA GLN A 97 -35.37 -13.27 -40.57
C GLN A 97 -35.75 -13.93 -39.25
N ASP A 98 -36.69 -14.87 -39.27
CA ASP A 98 -37.11 -15.60 -38.06
C ASP A 98 -35.94 -16.39 -37.44
N LEU A 99 -35.12 -17.04 -38.27
CA LEU A 99 -33.93 -17.76 -37.82
C LEU A 99 -32.88 -16.82 -37.21
N TYR A 100 -32.67 -15.66 -37.85
CA TYR A 100 -31.76 -14.65 -37.33
C TYR A 100 -32.23 -14.11 -35.97
N GLU A 101 -33.51 -13.79 -35.82
CA GLU A 101 -34.09 -13.32 -34.56
C GLU A 101 -33.94 -14.36 -33.44
N GLN A 102 -34.24 -15.64 -33.74
CA GLN A 102 -34.02 -16.74 -32.79
C GLN A 102 -32.55 -16.88 -32.39
N ALA A 103 -31.63 -16.76 -33.34
CA ALA A 103 -30.19 -16.81 -33.06
C ALA A 103 -29.74 -15.63 -32.18
N VAL A 104 -30.27 -14.42 -32.44
CA VAL A 104 -29.99 -13.22 -31.63
C VAL A 104 -30.48 -13.39 -30.21
N ASP A 105 -31.68 -13.92 -30.00
CA ASP A 105 -32.23 -14.13 -28.66
C ASP A 105 -31.47 -15.22 -27.89
N ALA A 106 -31.12 -16.33 -28.55
CA ALA A 106 -30.26 -17.34 -27.96
C ALA A 106 -28.88 -16.78 -27.58
N TRP A 107 -28.29 -15.96 -28.45
CA TRP A 107 -27.03 -15.28 -28.17
C TRP A 107 -27.13 -14.33 -26.97
N ARG A 108 -28.20 -13.53 -26.88
CA ARG A 108 -28.43 -12.61 -25.75
C ARG A 108 -28.51 -13.34 -24.42
N GLN A 109 -29.19 -14.49 -24.37
CA GLN A 109 -29.28 -15.30 -23.16
C GLN A 109 -27.91 -15.81 -22.74
N GLN A 110 -27.14 -16.39 -23.67
CA GLN A 110 -25.79 -16.88 -23.39
C GLN A 110 -24.85 -15.74 -22.96
N GLU A 111 -24.96 -14.58 -23.60
CA GLU A 111 -24.15 -13.40 -23.30
C GLU A 111 -24.46 -12.83 -21.92
N ALA A 112 -25.74 -12.84 -21.50
CA ALA A 112 -26.15 -12.45 -20.16
C ALA A 112 -25.54 -13.37 -19.09
N GLU A 113 -25.61 -14.70 -19.27
CA GLU A 113 -24.99 -15.64 -18.34
C GLU A 113 -23.46 -15.49 -18.29
N ARG A 114 -22.84 -15.26 -19.45
CA ARG A 114 -21.38 -15.08 -19.56
C ARG A 114 -20.94 -13.82 -18.83
N ARG A 115 -21.71 -12.74 -18.97
CA ARG A 115 -21.50 -11.49 -18.24
C ARG A 115 -21.67 -11.70 -16.74
N GLU A 116 -22.73 -12.36 -16.31
CA GLU A 116 -22.98 -12.62 -14.89
C GLU A 116 -21.86 -13.45 -14.24
N ARG A 117 -21.38 -14.50 -14.93
CA ARG A 117 -20.22 -15.29 -14.47
C ARG A 117 -18.95 -14.45 -14.39
N TRP A 118 -18.73 -13.59 -15.38
CA TRP A 118 -17.59 -12.67 -15.37
C TRP A 118 -17.68 -11.66 -14.23
N GLU A 119 -18.85 -11.05 -14.00
CA GLU A 119 -19.08 -10.06 -12.93
C GLU A 119 -18.82 -10.68 -11.55
N ARG A 120 -19.31 -11.90 -11.31
CA ARG A 120 -19.02 -12.64 -10.07
C ARG A 120 -17.53 -12.91 -9.88
N ALA A 121 -16.87 -13.48 -10.90
CA ALA A 121 -15.44 -13.76 -10.84
C ALA A 121 -14.60 -12.47 -10.69
N GLN A 122 -15.05 -11.37 -11.29
CA GLN A 122 -14.40 -10.07 -11.17
C GLN A 122 -14.56 -9.48 -9.77
N ALA A 123 -15.74 -9.55 -9.18
CA ALA A 123 -15.99 -9.13 -7.80
C ALA A 123 -15.13 -9.93 -6.80
N GLU A 124 -14.99 -11.24 -7.00
CA GLU A 124 -14.10 -12.09 -6.18
C GLU A 124 -12.63 -11.67 -6.30
N LYS A 125 -12.15 -11.38 -7.53
CA LYS A 125 -10.78 -10.90 -7.77
C LYS A 125 -10.54 -9.54 -7.11
N GLU A 126 -11.50 -8.62 -7.21
CA GLU A 126 -11.40 -7.30 -6.58
C GLU A 126 -11.38 -7.40 -5.05
N ALA A 127 -12.25 -8.23 -4.47
CA ALA A 127 -12.29 -8.47 -3.04
C ALA A 127 -10.96 -9.07 -2.54
N ALA A 128 -10.45 -10.09 -3.23
CA ALA A 128 -9.16 -10.72 -2.88
C ALA A 128 -7.99 -9.74 -2.99
N ALA A 129 -7.93 -8.91 -4.03
CA ALA A 129 -6.91 -7.88 -4.18
C ALA A 129 -7.02 -6.79 -3.11
N GLY A 130 -8.26 -6.40 -2.74
CA GLY A 130 -8.52 -5.45 -1.66
C GLY A 130 -8.04 -5.96 -0.29
N GLU A 131 -8.34 -7.22 0.05
CA GLU A 131 -7.86 -7.83 1.29
C GLU A 131 -6.33 -7.99 1.30
N ALA A 132 -5.71 -8.32 0.17
CA ALA A 132 -4.25 -8.35 0.05
C ALA A 132 -3.62 -6.96 0.33
N LEU A 133 -4.19 -5.89 -0.21
CA LEU A 133 -3.74 -4.52 0.07
C LEU A 133 -3.94 -4.15 1.53
N LYS A 134 -5.08 -4.50 2.13
CA LYS A 134 -5.36 -4.25 3.54
C LYS A 134 -4.38 -5.00 4.45
N ALA A 135 -4.04 -6.25 4.13
CA ALA A 135 -3.04 -7.03 4.86
C ALA A 135 -1.64 -6.40 4.75
N ALA A 136 -1.22 -5.98 3.54
CA ALA A 136 0.04 -5.28 3.34
C ALA A 136 0.10 -3.95 4.11
N ALA A 137 -0.99 -3.17 4.09
CA ALA A 137 -1.12 -1.93 4.85
C ALA A 137 -1.02 -2.18 6.36
N SER A 138 -1.71 -3.21 6.87
CA SER A 138 -1.65 -3.61 8.28
C SER A 138 -0.23 -3.98 8.70
N ALA A 139 0.51 -4.70 7.86
CA ALA A 139 1.89 -5.08 8.13
C ALA A 139 2.84 -3.87 8.20
N LEU A 140 2.58 -2.80 7.44
CA LEU A 140 3.28 -1.53 7.55
C LEU A 140 2.88 -0.75 8.82
N ARG A 141 1.59 -0.70 9.17
CA ARG A 141 1.12 -0.05 10.41
C ARG A 141 1.70 -0.68 11.67
N GLN A 142 1.94 -1.98 11.66
CA GLN A 142 2.62 -2.69 12.76
C GLN A 142 4.08 -2.24 12.94
N VAL A 143 4.73 -1.76 11.86
CA VAL A 143 6.07 -1.17 11.96
C VAL A 143 5.94 0.24 12.50
N HIS A 144 5.21 1.11 11.80
CA HIS A 144 4.95 2.49 12.21
C HIS A 144 3.73 3.02 11.43
N PRO A 145 2.66 3.49 12.10
CA PRO A 145 1.43 3.88 11.42
C PRO A 145 1.61 5.03 10.41
N GLU A 146 2.52 5.96 10.69
CA GLU A 146 2.80 7.17 9.91
C GLU A 146 3.52 6.89 8.58
N LEU A 147 3.96 5.65 8.36
CA LEU A 147 4.41 5.17 7.04
C LEU A 147 3.29 5.19 5.99
N LEU A 148 2.04 5.25 6.43
CA LEU A 148 0.87 5.37 5.58
C LEU A 148 0.17 6.70 5.83
N LEU A 149 -0.30 7.32 4.75
CA LEU A 149 -1.21 8.45 4.81
C LEU A 149 -2.63 7.97 5.15
N ASP A 150 -3.33 8.75 5.97
CA ASP A 150 -4.73 8.51 6.28
C ASP A 150 -5.63 8.71 5.05
N GLY A 151 -6.65 7.85 4.92
CA GLY A 151 -7.62 7.92 3.83
C GLY A 151 -8.36 6.61 3.57
N ALA A 152 -9.38 6.67 2.72
CA ALA A 152 -10.19 5.52 2.33
C ALA A 152 -9.39 4.44 1.57
N SER A 153 -8.28 4.82 0.92
CA SER A 153 -7.30 3.91 0.35
C SER A 153 -5.92 4.25 0.91
N PRO A 154 -5.23 3.30 1.55
CA PRO A 154 -3.92 3.55 2.14
C PRO A 154 -2.93 3.93 1.04
N ARG A 155 -2.10 4.94 1.29
CA ARG A 155 -1.00 5.36 0.41
C ARG A 155 0.26 5.47 1.24
N LEU A 156 1.42 5.21 0.63
CA LEU A 156 2.70 5.43 1.30
C LEU A 156 2.88 6.91 1.61
N ASN A 157 3.40 7.22 2.80
CA ASN A 157 3.91 8.53 3.14
C ASN A 157 5.39 8.60 2.72
N PRO A 158 5.75 9.31 1.64
CA PRO A 158 7.11 9.27 1.10
C PRO A 158 8.14 9.83 2.09
N GLU A 159 7.79 10.84 2.88
CA GLU A 159 8.69 11.47 3.85
C GLU A 159 9.06 10.49 4.97
N GLU A 160 8.05 9.84 5.57
CA GLU A 160 8.26 8.87 6.64
C GLU A 160 8.91 7.58 6.13
N VAL A 161 8.62 7.16 4.90
CA VAL A 161 9.29 6.00 4.28
C VAL A 161 10.78 6.26 4.12
N GLU A 162 11.21 7.44 3.65
CA GLU A 162 12.63 7.77 3.49
C GLU A 162 13.33 7.91 4.85
N ARG A 163 12.65 8.51 5.84
CA ARG A 163 13.13 8.57 7.24
C ARG A 163 13.38 7.16 7.80
N PHE A 164 12.47 6.23 7.58
CA PHE A 164 12.61 4.83 8.04
C PHE A 164 13.55 3.97 7.18
N ARG A 165 13.83 4.34 5.93
CA ARG A 165 14.84 3.65 5.10
C ARG A 165 16.26 3.98 5.56
N SER A 166 16.51 5.26 5.87
CA SER A 166 17.85 5.73 6.25
C SER A 166 18.23 5.37 7.70
N CYS A 167 17.25 5.28 8.61
CA CYS A 167 17.46 5.11 10.05
C CYS A 167 18.54 6.05 10.64
N GLN A 168 18.72 7.23 10.06
CA GLN A 168 19.72 8.19 10.53
C GLN A 168 19.19 8.94 11.77
N PRO A 169 19.97 9.06 12.87
CA PRO A 169 19.52 9.75 14.08
C PRO A 169 19.07 11.20 13.85
N GLU A 170 19.68 11.86 12.87
CA GLU A 170 19.38 13.24 12.47
C GLU A 170 17.97 13.39 11.91
N GLN A 171 17.45 12.36 11.26
CA GLN A 171 16.09 12.33 10.71
C GLN A 171 15.02 12.17 11.81
N PHE A 172 15.40 11.84 13.05
CA PHE A 172 14.49 11.71 14.18
C PHE A 172 14.60 12.83 15.21
N ARG A 173 15.25 13.95 14.87
CA ARG A 173 15.38 15.16 15.73
C ARG A 173 14.16 16.06 15.70
#